data_AF-A0A414GCY5-F1
#
_entry.id   AF-A0A414GCY5-F1
#
_cell.length_a   1.000
_cell.length_b   1.000
_cell.length_c   1.000
_cell.angle_alpha   90.00
_cell.angle_beta   90.00
_cell.angle_gamma   90.00
#
_symmetry.space_group_name_H-M   'P 1'
#
loop_
_entity.id
_entity.type
_entity.pdbx_description
1 polymer ?
#
loop_
_entity_poly.entity_id
_entity_poly.type
_entity_poly.pdbx_seq_one_letter_code
_entity_poly.pdbx_strand_id
1 'polypeptide(L)'
;MRHRLFIPAATALLFALAACTQDELTDDNRLPEGEYPVFIRATGLSVEATPQAAPSTRATVDGDWQGVQTVALKMGDAVKEYTVTASTDFKSATLSRENDPHYWTSRDPITVSAWWPFNNADITQMPAVKVAEDQSQLADFQNSDFISAENQTVKF
;
A
#
# COMPACT_ATOMS: atom_id res chain seq x y z
N MET A 1 -32.59 27.86 -71.62
CA MET A 1 -31.89 26.69 -72.18
C MET A 1 -31.38 25.83 -71.04
N ARG A 2 -31.58 24.51 -71.13
CA ARG A 2 -31.19 23.52 -70.14
C ARG A 2 -29.71 23.18 -70.32
N HIS A 3 -28.94 23.11 -69.24
CA HIS A 3 -27.89 22.09 -69.11
C HIS A 3 -27.85 21.61 -67.66
N ARG A 4 -28.16 20.32 -67.50
CA ARG A 4 -27.85 19.52 -66.32
C ARG A 4 -26.37 19.13 -66.40
N LEU A 5 -25.67 19.05 -65.28
CA LEU A 5 -24.62 18.05 -65.09
C LEU A 5 -24.57 17.61 -63.63
N PHE A 6 -24.43 16.31 -63.45
CA PHE A 6 -24.47 15.55 -62.21
C PHE A 6 -23.09 15.52 -61.50
N ILE A 7 -23.14 15.23 -60.20
CA ILE A 7 -22.08 15.13 -59.17
C ILE A 7 -21.08 13.99 -59.48
N PRO A 8 -19.83 14.05 -59.01
CA PRO A 8 -19.44 13.04 -58.00
C PRO A 8 -18.52 13.54 -56.87
N ALA A 9 -18.81 13.00 -55.68
CA ALA A 9 -17.89 12.47 -54.66
C ALA A 9 -16.70 13.28 -54.09
N ALA A 10 -16.68 13.28 -52.76
CA ALA A 10 -15.52 13.14 -51.88
C ALA A 10 -14.55 14.32 -51.76
N THR A 11 -14.61 15.02 -50.62
CA THR A 11 -13.37 15.34 -49.90
C THR A 11 -13.64 15.37 -48.41
N ALA A 12 -12.95 14.48 -47.72
CA ALA A 12 -13.02 14.28 -46.28
C ALA A 12 -12.26 15.38 -45.52
N LEU A 13 -12.80 15.62 -44.34
CA LEU A 13 -12.30 16.30 -43.15
C LEU A 13 -10.79 16.14 -42.89
N LEU A 14 -10.07 17.23 -42.61
CA LEU A 14 -8.90 17.22 -41.72
C LEU A 14 -8.79 18.55 -40.96
N PHE A 15 -9.25 18.55 -39.71
CA PHE A 15 -8.91 19.56 -38.71
C PHE A 15 -7.50 19.25 -38.19
N ALA A 16 -6.56 20.16 -38.42
CA ALA A 16 -5.21 20.09 -37.86
C ALA A 16 -5.14 20.92 -36.57
N LEU A 17 -5.35 20.27 -35.41
CA LEU A 17 -5.01 20.73 -34.05
C LEU A 17 -4.89 19.42 -33.23
N ALA A 18 -3.88 19.12 -32.43
CA ALA A 18 -2.89 19.94 -31.76
C ALA A 18 -1.56 19.17 -31.67
N ALA A 19 -0.48 19.92 -31.49
CA ALA A 19 0.83 19.39 -31.16
C ALA A 19 0.76 18.61 -29.83
N CYS A 20 0.85 17.29 -29.90
CA CYS A 20 1.47 16.53 -28.81
C CYS A 20 2.97 16.65 -29.05
N THR A 21 3.61 17.65 -28.45
CA THR A 21 5.04 17.56 -28.21
C THR A 21 5.23 16.38 -27.27
N GLN A 22 5.53 15.23 -27.87
CA GLN A 22 6.17 14.12 -27.20
C GLN A 22 7.60 14.59 -26.90
N ASP A 23 7.73 15.51 -25.95
CA ASP A 23 8.95 15.67 -25.16
C ASP A 23 8.97 14.49 -24.19
N GLU A 24 9.03 13.29 -24.77
CA GLU A 24 9.35 12.07 -24.05
C GLU A 24 10.86 12.09 -23.92
N LEU A 25 11.32 12.93 -22.99
CA LEU A 25 12.58 12.65 -22.32
C LEU A 25 12.44 11.23 -21.82
N THR A 26 13.35 10.39 -22.33
CA THR A 26 13.47 8.97 -22.06
C THR A 26 13.75 8.83 -20.56
N ASP A 27 12.70 8.86 -19.77
CA ASP A 27 12.75 8.52 -18.36
C ASP A 27 12.75 7.00 -18.31
N ASP A 28 13.93 6.40 -18.55
CA ASP A 28 14.15 4.94 -18.53
C ASP A 28 13.62 4.27 -17.24
N ASN A 29 13.32 5.09 -16.22
CA ASN A 29 12.82 4.65 -14.93
C ASN A 29 11.30 4.76 -14.75
N ARG A 30 10.59 5.50 -15.60
CA ARG A 30 9.13 5.67 -15.51
C ARG A 30 8.42 4.37 -15.87
N LEU A 31 7.46 3.98 -15.05
CA LEU A 31 6.58 2.84 -15.29
C LEU A 31 5.20 3.31 -15.75
N PRO A 32 4.51 2.52 -16.58
CA PRO A 32 3.12 2.79 -16.93
C PRO A 32 2.23 2.80 -15.68
N GLU A 33 1.46 3.86 -15.52
CA GLU A 33 0.54 4.01 -14.40
C GLU A 33 -0.53 2.92 -14.43
N GLY A 34 -0.81 2.31 -13.27
CA GLY A 34 -1.87 1.30 -13.14
C GLY A 34 -1.49 -0.14 -13.52
N GLU A 35 -0.26 -0.40 -13.98
CA GLU A 35 0.14 -1.75 -14.39
C GLU A 35 0.80 -2.57 -13.27
N TYR A 36 1.53 -1.92 -12.37
CA TYR A 36 2.37 -2.59 -11.38
C TYR A 36 1.88 -2.29 -9.95
N PRO A 37 0.91 -3.05 -9.42
CA PRO A 37 0.45 -2.87 -8.06
C PRO A 37 1.54 -3.26 -7.04
N VAL A 38 1.62 -2.49 -5.96
CA VAL A 38 2.58 -2.70 -4.87
C VAL A 38 2.09 -3.85 -3.97
N PHE A 39 2.91 -4.88 -3.83
CA PHE A 39 2.76 -5.95 -2.85
C PHE A 39 3.88 -5.86 -1.81
N ILE A 40 3.52 -5.88 -0.52
CA ILE A 40 4.50 -5.81 0.56
C ILE A 40 4.60 -7.17 1.25
N ARG A 41 5.82 -7.66 1.41
CA ARG A 41 6.12 -8.76 2.33
C ARG A 41 6.50 -8.18 3.68
N ALA A 42 5.82 -8.63 4.73
CA ALA A 42 6.05 -8.19 6.09
C ALA A 42 6.52 -9.37 6.96
N THR A 43 7.48 -9.11 7.84
CA THR A 43 8.09 -10.06 8.79
C THR A 43 8.32 -9.35 10.12
N GLY A 44 8.71 -10.08 11.16
CA GLY A 44 9.30 -9.47 12.36
C GLY A 44 8.32 -8.94 13.41
N LEU A 45 7.13 -9.54 13.53
CA LEU A 45 6.24 -9.27 14.67
C LEU A 45 6.81 -9.80 16.01
N SER A 46 7.83 -10.65 15.95
CA SER A 46 8.57 -11.16 17.10
C SER A 46 9.80 -10.31 17.39
N VAL A 47 9.89 -9.76 18.60
CA VAL A 47 11.15 -9.22 19.13
C VAL A 47 12.00 -10.42 19.56
N GLU A 48 13.09 -10.70 18.83
CA GLU A 48 14.16 -11.49 19.45
C GLU A 48 14.66 -10.69 20.65
N ALA A 49 14.34 -11.16 21.87
CA ALA A 49 14.93 -10.61 23.07
C ALA A 49 16.44 -10.71 22.92
N THR A 50 17.14 -9.58 22.90
CA THR A 50 18.60 -9.55 22.90
C THR A 50 19.05 -10.37 24.11
N PRO A 51 19.96 -11.36 23.98
CA PRO A 51 20.31 -12.29 25.08
C PRO A 51 20.79 -11.62 26.37
N GLN A 52 21.15 -10.34 26.31
CA GLN A 52 21.64 -9.52 27.41
C GLN A 52 20.54 -8.81 28.22
N ALA A 53 19.31 -8.73 27.71
CA ALA A 53 18.17 -8.23 28.45
C ALA A 53 17.53 -9.38 29.22
N ALA A 54 17.03 -9.11 30.43
CA ALA A 54 16.32 -10.09 31.24
C ALA A 54 15.25 -10.81 30.40
N PRO A 55 14.99 -12.11 30.64
CA PRO A 55 13.99 -12.87 29.89
C PRO A 55 12.68 -12.07 29.86
N SER A 56 12.17 -11.85 28.65
CA SER A 56 10.93 -11.11 28.42
C SER A 56 9.84 -11.70 29.32
N THR A 57 9.25 -10.87 30.18
CA THR A 57 8.07 -11.26 30.98
C THR A 57 6.80 -11.28 30.12
N ARG A 58 6.91 -10.90 28.84
CA ARG A 58 5.91 -11.20 27.83
C ARG A 58 5.99 -12.70 27.58
N ALA A 59 4.91 -13.42 27.87
CA ALA A 59 4.76 -14.81 27.45
C ALA A 59 5.07 -14.93 25.94
N THR A 60 5.42 -16.14 25.50
CA THR A 60 5.53 -16.52 24.08
C THR A 60 4.17 -16.43 23.36
N VAL A 61 3.46 -15.33 23.54
CA VAL A 61 2.31 -14.93 22.74
C VAL A 61 2.94 -14.51 21.43
N ASP A 62 2.95 -15.48 20.52
CA ASP A 62 3.66 -15.48 19.25
C ASP A 62 3.49 -14.12 18.57
N GLY A 63 4.61 -13.39 18.43
CA GLY A 63 4.71 -12.18 17.64
C GLY A 63 4.60 -12.55 16.18
N ASP A 64 3.39 -12.91 15.79
CA ASP A 64 3.00 -13.57 14.56
C ASP A 64 1.74 -12.91 14.00
N TRP A 65 1.49 -13.10 12.71
CA TRP A 65 0.43 -12.44 11.96
C TRP A 65 -0.97 -13.02 12.24
N GLN A 66 -1.12 -13.86 13.27
CA GLN A 66 -2.39 -14.48 13.60
C GLN A 66 -3.40 -13.44 14.09
N GLY A 67 -4.58 -13.38 13.46
CA GLY A 67 -5.65 -12.46 13.84
C GLY A 67 -5.54 -11.05 13.24
N VAL A 68 -4.40 -10.69 12.62
CA VAL A 68 -4.27 -9.43 11.86
C VAL A 68 -4.84 -9.65 10.46
N GLN A 69 -6.00 -9.07 10.19
CA GLN A 69 -6.70 -9.25 8.91
C GLN A 69 -6.43 -8.11 7.92
N THR A 70 -6.25 -6.90 8.44
CA THR A 70 -6.02 -5.69 7.65
C THR A 70 -5.02 -4.80 8.35
N VAL A 71 -4.34 -3.94 7.61
CA VAL A 71 -3.44 -2.89 8.13
C VAL A 71 -3.65 -1.60 7.36
N ALA A 72 -3.31 -0.47 7.97
CA ALA A 72 -3.15 0.78 7.23
C ALA A 72 -1.75 0.80 6.60
N LEU A 73 -1.67 1.12 5.30
CA LEU A 73 -0.42 1.24 4.56
C LEU A 73 -0.29 2.65 3.98
N LYS A 74 0.76 3.36 4.37
CA LYS A 74 1.08 4.71 3.90
C LYS A 74 2.19 4.66 2.87
N MET A 75 1.97 5.31 1.73
CA MET A 75 2.97 5.59 0.71
C MET A 75 2.83 7.04 0.25
N GLY A 76 3.88 7.83 0.46
CA GLY A 76 3.80 9.28 0.29
C GLY A 76 2.71 9.89 1.19
N ASP A 77 1.80 10.66 0.60
CA ASP A 77 0.68 11.30 1.30
C ASP A 77 -0.58 10.44 1.38
N ALA A 78 -0.61 9.31 0.67
CA ALA A 78 -1.78 8.45 0.61
C ALA A 78 -1.68 7.30 1.62
N VAL A 79 -2.80 7.03 2.30
CA VAL A 79 -2.95 5.89 3.21
C VAL A 79 -4.14 5.05 2.74
N LYS A 80 -3.94 3.75 2.60
CA LYS A 80 -4.96 2.80 2.17
C LYS A 80 -4.98 1.59 3.10
N GLU A 81 -6.16 1.03 3.31
CA GLU A 81 -6.32 -0.25 3.99
C GLU A 81 -5.88 -1.40 3.08
N TYR A 82 -5.02 -2.28 3.59
CA TYR A 82 -4.49 -3.43 2.89
C TYR A 82 -4.90 -4.72 3.62
N THR A 83 -5.30 -5.73 2.85
CA THR A 83 -5.58 -7.08 3.35
C THR A 83 -4.28 -7.79 3.68
N VAL A 84 -4.27 -8.47 4.82
CA VAL A 84 -3.16 -9.31 5.29
C VAL A 84 -3.45 -10.76 4.95
N THR A 85 -2.52 -11.37 4.22
CA THR A 85 -2.48 -12.82 4.01
C THR A 85 -1.25 -13.37 4.72
N ALA A 86 -1.44 -13.93 5.91
CA ALA A 86 -0.37 -14.54 6.69
C ALA A 86 0.14 -15.84 6.06
N SER A 87 1.42 -16.16 6.29
CA SER A 87 1.97 -17.49 5.99
C SER A 87 1.38 -18.55 6.92
N THR A 88 1.51 -19.82 6.52
CA THR A 88 0.99 -20.97 7.31
C THR A 88 1.56 -21.04 8.72
N ASP A 89 2.80 -20.62 8.90
CA ASP A 89 3.50 -20.54 10.19
C ASP A 89 3.31 -19.19 10.90
N PHE A 90 2.51 -18.30 10.33
CA PHE A 90 2.22 -16.94 10.81
C PHE A 90 3.46 -16.05 11.06
N LYS A 91 4.67 -16.44 10.64
CA LYS A 91 5.89 -15.65 10.82
C LYS A 91 6.06 -14.52 9.81
N SER A 92 5.27 -14.55 8.73
CA SER A 92 5.28 -13.54 7.68
C SER A 92 3.87 -13.27 7.15
N ALA A 93 3.71 -12.18 6.41
CA ALA A 93 2.48 -11.90 5.68
C ALA A 93 2.75 -11.19 4.35
N THR A 94 1.79 -11.29 3.45
CA THR A 94 1.70 -10.45 2.25
C THR A 94 0.58 -9.43 2.46
N LEU A 95 0.89 -8.15 2.27
CA LEU A 95 -0.08 -7.07 2.26
C LEU A 95 -0.46 -6.76 0.81
N SER A 96 -1.76 -6.82 0.51
CA SER A 96 -2.26 -6.56 -0.84
C SER A 96 -3.64 -5.89 -0.83
N ARG A 97 -4.00 -5.24 -1.94
CA ARG A 97 -5.31 -4.61 -2.12
C ARG A 97 -5.76 -4.80 -3.57
N GLU A 98 -6.94 -5.38 -3.77
CA GLU A 98 -7.41 -5.79 -5.09
C GLU A 98 -7.98 -4.63 -5.92
N ASN A 99 -8.91 -3.86 -5.35
CA ASN A 99 -9.71 -2.90 -6.14
C ASN A 99 -9.04 -1.54 -6.39
N ASP A 100 -8.04 -1.17 -5.59
CA ASP A 100 -7.35 0.12 -5.71
C ASP A 100 -6.00 0.08 -4.95
N PRO A 101 -5.05 -0.76 -5.39
CA PRO A 101 -3.71 -0.78 -4.79
C PRO A 101 -2.99 0.54 -5.00
N HIS A 102 -1.90 0.76 -4.28
CA HIS A 102 -0.86 1.66 -4.76
C HIS A 102 -0.16 1.03 -5.96
N TYR A 103 0.20 1.86 -6.92
CA TYR A 103 0.93 1.44 -8.11
C TYR A 103 2.32 2.03 -8.09
N TRP A 104 3.29 1.26 -8.57
CA TRP A 104 4.58 1.79 -8.92
C TRP A 104 4.44 2.70 -10.14
N THR A 105 4.99 3.91 -10.05
CA THR A 105 5.06 4.88 -11.14
C THR A 105 6.48 5.05 -11.68
N SER A 106 7.48 4.60 -10.93
CA SER A 106 8.87 4.45 -11.35
C SER A 106 9.52 3.27 -10.62
N ARG A 107 10.76 2.92 -10.97
CA ARG A 107 11.55 1.91 -10.23
C ARG A 107 12.32 2.52 -9.06
N ASP A 108 12.12 3.80 -8.77
CA ASP A 108 12.75 4.44 -7.62
C ASP A 108 12.24 3.81 -6.31
N PRO A 109 13.10 3.68 -5.29
CA PRO A 109 12.65 3.24 -3.98
C PRO A 109 11.58 4.18 -3.41
N ILE A 110 10.56 3.58 -2.79
CA ILE A 110 9.50 4.31 -2.09
C ILE A 110 9.66 4.15 -0.58
N THR A 111 9.16 5.14 0.16
CA THR A 111 9.03 5.05 1.62
C THR A 111 7.63 4.55 1.98
N VAL A 112 7.58 3.49 2.78
CA VAL A 112 6.36 2.83 3.22
C VAL A 112 6.29 2.82 4.73
N SER A 113 5.13 3.15 5.29
CA SER A 113 4.82 2.87 6.69
C SER A 113 3.57 2.02 6.80
N ALA A 114 3.49 1.15 7.80
CA ALA A 114 2.32 0.34 8.07
C ALA A 114 2.03 0.28 9.57
N TRP A 115 0.75 0.22 9.94
CA TRP A 115 0.36 0.05 11.35
C TRP A 115 -0.94 -0.72 11.53
N TRP A 116 -1.05 -1.32 12.71
CA TRP A 116 -2.22 -2.01 13.21
C TRP A 116 -2.24 -1.99 14.74
N PRO A 117 -3.42 -1.88 15.39
CA PRO A 117 -4.70 -1.56 14.78
C PRO A 117 -4.73 -0.12 14.25
N PHE A 118 -5.65 0.17 13.34
CA PHE A 118 -5.94 1.54 12.88
C PHE A 118 -7.39 1.91 13.21
N ASN A 119 -7.68 3.22 13.27
CA ASN A 119 -9.03 3.71 13.53
C ASN A 119 -9.79 3.83 12.20
N ASN A 120 -10.90 3.12 12.03
CA ASN A 120 -11.71 3.20 10.81
C ASN A 120 -12.25 4.61 10.53
N ALA A 121 -12.40 5.46 11.55
CA ALA A 121 -12.82 6.85 11.36
C ALA A 121 -11.69 7.74 10.81
N ASP A 122 -10.44 7.36 11.06
CA ASP A 122 -9.26 8.07 10.56
C ASP A 122 -8.09 7.10 10.44
N ILE A 123 -7.92 6.55 9.23
CA ILE A 123 -6.84 5.61 8.92
C ILE A 123 -5.53 6.33 8.65
N THR A 124 -5.50 7.67 8.56
CA THR A 124 -4.35 8.42 8.04
C THR A 124 -3.21 8.55 9.04
N GLN A 125 -3.48 8.23 10.30
CA GLN A 125 -2.56 8.27 11.40
C GLN A 125 -2.64 7.00 12.25
N MET A 126 -1.54 6.67 12.92
CA MET A 126 -1.54 5.65 13.94
C MET A 126 -2.34 6.15 15.15
N PRO A 127 -3.30 5.36 15.68
CA PRO A 127 -4.05 5.76 16.86
C PRO A 127 -3.13 5.95 18.07
N ALA A 128 -3.52 6.84 18.98
CA ALA A 128 -2.83 6.97 20.26
C ALA A 128 -2.98 5.68 21.07
N VAL A 129 -1.86 5.11 21.50
CA VAL A 129 -1.85 3.92 22.36
C VAL A 129 -2.50 4.24 23.70
N LYS A 130 -3.53 3.48 24.07
CA LYS A 130 -4.18 3.56 25.39
C LYS A 130 -3.95 2.24 26.11
N VAL A 131 -3.26 2.31 27.25
CA VAL A 131 -3.02 1.15 28.11
C VAL A 131 -4.02 1.21 29.27
N ALA A 132 -4.85 0.18 29.41
CA ALA A 132 -5.75 0.07 30.56
C ALA A 132 -4.97 -0.30 31.82
N GLU A 133 -5.48 0.09 32.99
CA GLU A 133 -4.88 -0.24 34.29
C GLU A 133 -4.81 -1.76 34.53
N ASP A 134 -5.86 -2.48 34.11
CA ASP A 134 -5.90 -3.94 34.10
C ASP A 134 -5.65 -4.46 32.67
N GLN A 135 -4.59 -5.24 32.51
CA GLN A 135 -4.20 -5.88 31.25
C GLN A 135 -4.47 -7.39 31.25
N SER A 136 -5.11 -7.92 32.31
CA SER A 136 -5.47 -9.34 32.40
C SER A 136 -6.64 -9.71 31.49
N GLN A 137 -7.43 -8.73 31.05
CA GLN A 137 -8.51 -8.91 30.09
C GLN A 137 -7.94 -8.89 28.65
N LEU A 138 -8.34 -9.88 27.85
CA LEU A 138 -7.87 -10.02 26.47
C LEU A 138 -8.12 -8.74 25.64
N ALA A 139 -9.28 -8.12 25.79
CA ALA A 139 -9.62 -6.91 25.05
C ALA A 139 -8.72 -5.72 25.44
N ASP A 140 -8.38 -5.59 26.72
CA ASP A 140 -7.54 -4.51 27.21
C ASP A 140 -6.07 -4.69 26.79
N PHE A 141 -5.61 -5.94 26.72
CA PHE A 141 -4.33 -6.28 26.11
C PHE A 141 -4.32 -5.95 24.61
N GLN A 142 -5.27 -6.49 23.83
CA GLN A 142 -5.35 -6.31 22.38
C GLN A 142 -5.48 -4.84 21.96
N ASN A 143 -6.22 -4.03 22.73
CA ASN A 143 -6.38 -2.59 22.48
C ASN A 143 -5.08 -1.79 22.72
N SER A 144 -4.08 -2.39 23.36
CA SER A 144 -2.77 -1.79 23.61
C SER A 144 -1.63 -2.45 22.83
N ASP A 145 -1.91 -3.53 22.10
CA ASP A 145 -0.92 -4.31 21.34
C ASP A 145 -0.76 -3.74 19.92
N PHE A 146 -0.05 -2.61 19.85
CA PHE A 146 0.22 -1.91 18.59
C PHE A 146 1.44 -2.47 17.87
N ILE A 147 1.28 -2.61 16.55
CA ILE A 147 2.30 -3.03 15.61
C ILE A 147 2.50 -1.90 14.61
N SER A 148 3.75 -1.52 14.38
CA SER A 148 4.09 -0.52 13.36
C SER A 148 5.44 -0.83 12.71
N ALA A 149 5.51 -0.56 11.41
CA ALA A 149 6.76 -0.45 10.68
C ALA A 149 6.80 0.94 10.04
N GLU A 150 7.65 1.83 10.54
CA GLU A 150 7.71 3.21 10.07
C GLU A 150 8.86 3.42 9.09
N ASN A 151 8.61 4.23 8.06
CA ASN A 151 9.61 4.74 7.12
C ASN A 151 10.54 3.69 6.49
N GLN A 152 9.98 2.52 6.15
CA GLN A 152 10.71 1.44 5.49
C GLN A 152 10.95 1.79 4.02
N THR A 153 12.16 1.51 3.54
CA THR A 153 12.48 1.66 2.11
C THR A 153 12.09 0.39 1.37
N VAL A 154 11.18 0.51 0.41
CA VAL A 154 10.74 -0.59 -0.46
C VAL A 154 11.22 -0.30 -1.88
N LYS A 155 11.69 -1.33 -2.58
CA LYS A 155 12.22 -1.26 -3.94
C LYS A 155 11.35 -2.09 -4.88
N PHE A 156 11.32 -1.69 -6.15
CA PHE A 156 10.65 -2.42 -7.22
C PHE A 156 11.19 -3.84 -7.39
#